data_AF-A0A9W6XZE5-F1
#
_entry.id   AF-A0A9W6XZE5-F1
#
_cell.length_a   1.000
_cell.length_b   1.000
_cell.length_c   1.000
_cell.angle_alpha   90.00
_cell.angle_beta   90.00
_cell.angle_gamma   90.00
#
_symmetry.space_group_name_H-M   'P 1'
#
loop_
_entity.id
_entity.type
_entity.pdbx_description
1 polymer ?
#
loop_
_entity_poly.entity_id
_entity_poly.type
_entity_poly.pdbx_seq_one_letter_code
_entity_poly.pdbx_strand_id
1 'polypeptide(L)'
;MVTKKAAITGVVVILAVIGAIVGVLVVRKNSESASESSGTTSSGSGSAANSSSSGGTKSSTVDSTSSTSGTKYKLKSSSGSASSSVTSDPTDGEPATFDELTETFTLSAFAIGDWGTTVTQDSCCTRSSTYNDYDVNAEDIVANLMNQQASAAAAAPKCILSHGDNFYWTGIDSEDGRDSRFTTTFEGKYSGDNIKSIPWVNVLGNHDYGGASYICSDGENPAECSDAKAVVEAMENKFSWQSTYTSPNDNRWILKDHFYVYSIEDKDSGVSIDIFNVDSGDASTHAAQQTCCQCYGYAEGSDKKCKNVARGDKLCCGGDTDMYDACYAKFKEWSDDSRKQLAKEVAASTATWKIVNSHYNPYAHYDQAGMKEWFEILKDSGIQLWMNGHTHGENHDYSSTYKVHFVDNGAGGGIQKESASGIPEYASADVEAVWAYGGQEYGFMSVEASEEWLKLQYHTADDSWSFAESFKSTTKGGVATKHCWYIPVDGGTGKEC
;
A
#
# COMPACT_ATOMS: atom_id res chain seq x y z
N MET A 1 -40.11 -3.51 -33.92
CA MET A 1 -41.25 -3.43 -32.99
C MET A 1 -40.87 -4.19 -31.73
N VAL A 2 -41.12 -3.59 -30.55
CA VAL A 2 -41.11 -4.21 -29.20
C VAL A 2 -39.72 -4.47 -28.61
N THR A 3 -39.30 -3.99 -27.42
CA THR A 3 -39.82 -3.02 -26.43
C THR A 3 -38.66 -2.64 -25.49
N LYS A 4 -38.59 -1.37 -25.10
CA LYS A 4 -37.88 -0.90 -23.91
C LYS A 4 -38.52 -1.52 -22.66
N LYS A 5 -37.70 -1.93 -21.68
CA LYS A 5 -38.09 -1.91 -20.27
C LYS A 5 -36.95 -1.33 -19.43
N ALA A 6 -37.26 -0.20 -18.81
CA ALA A 6 -36.54 0.35 -17.68
C ALA A 6 -36.91 -0.42 -16.40
N ALA A 7 -35.94 -0.61 -15.51
CA ALA A 7 -36.14 -0.87 -14.09
C ALA A 7 -34.87 -0.33 -13.37
N ILE A 8 -34.95 0.90 -12.86
CA ILE A 8 -35.11 1.25 -11.44
C ILE A 8 -33.80 1.10 -10.66
N THR A 9 -33.27 2.28 -10.34
CA THR A 9 -32.16 2.65 -9.48
C THR A 9 -32.19 1.91 -8.14
N GLY A 10 -31.08 1.24 -7.81
CA GLY A 10 -30.73 0.82 -6.46
C GLY A 10 -29.33 1.35 -6.16
N VAL A 11 -29.26 2.43 -5.39
CA VAL A 11 -28.01 2.94 -4.82
C VAL A 11 -27.51 1.92 -3.81
N VAL A 12 -26.33 1.35 -4.04
CA VAL A 12 -25.62 0.54 -3.04
C VAL A 12 -24.38 1.32 -2.62
N VAL A 13 -24.48 1.92 -1.43
CA VAL A 13 -23.31 2.40 -0.68
C VAL A 13 -22.56 1.16 -0.21
N ILE A 14 -21.38 0.91 -0.76
CA ILE A 14 -20.46 -0.10 -0.25
C ILE A 14 -19.73 0.53 0.93
N LEU A 15 -20.15 0.14 2.13
CA LEU A 15 -19.45 0.44 3.36
C LEU A 15 -18.16 -0.39 3.44
N ALA A 16 -17.10 0.29 3.85
CA ALA A 16 -15.79 -0.25 4.19
C ALA A 16 -15.90 -1.51 5.06
N VAL A 17 -15.02 -2.47 4.77
CA VAL A 17 -14.82 -3.68 5.56
C VAL A 17 -14.19 -3.27 6.90
N ILE A 18 -15.02 -3.18 7.94
CA ILE A 18 -14.55 -3.27 9.32
C ILE A 18 -14.52 -4.77 9.67
N GLY A 19 -13.36 -5.23 10.12
CA GLY A 19 -13.16 -6.59 10.60
C GLY A 19 -14.17 -6.97 11.69
N ALA A 20 -14.74 -8.16 11.56
CA ALA A 20 -15.49 -8.81 12.62
C ALA A 20 -14.97 -10.25 12.78
N ILE A 21 -14.00 -10.40 13.68
CA ILE A 21 -13.62 -11.70 14.23
C ILE A 21 -14.77 -12.13 15.15
N VAL A 22 -15.56 -13.12 14.73
CA VAL A 22 -16.51 -13.79 15.62
C VAL A 22 -15.74 -14.83 16.43
N GLY A 23 -15.44 -14.49 17.69
CA GLY A 23 -14.95 -15.44 18.69
C GLY A 23 -16.02 -16.48 19.03
N VAL A 24 -15.80 -17.74 18.66
CA VAL A 24 -16.59 -18.88 19.15
C VAL A 24 -16.07 -19.26 20.53
N LEU A 25 -16.72 -18.74 21.58
CA LEU A 25 -16.56 -19.23 22.95
C LEU A 25 -17.39 -20.50 23.14
N VAL A 26 -16.73 -21.65 23.18
CA VAL A 26 -17.29 -22.89 23.74
C VAL A 26 -17.28 -22.75 25.26
N VAL A 27 -18.43 -22.41 25.84
CA VAL A 27 -18.63 -22.50 27.30
C VAL A 27 -19.54 -23.68 27.63
N ARG A 28 -19.01 -24.52 28.52
CA ARG A 28 -19.61 -25.72 29.06
C ARG A 28 -20.94 -25.43 29.78
N LYS A 29 -21.86 -26.35 29.57
CA LYS A 29 -23.20 -26.48 30.13
C LYS A 29 -23.16 -26.78 31.64
N ASN A 30 -23.92 -26.01 32.42
CA ASN A 30 -24.60 -26.34 33.70
C ASN A 30 -25.15 -25.00 34.23
N SER A 31 -26.33 -24.84 34.83
CA SER A 31 -27.52 -25.65 35.10
C SER A 31 -28.46 -24.70 35.87
N GLU A 32 -29.77 -24.70 35.56
CA GLU A 32 -30.89 -24.27 36.44
C GLU A 32 -30.94 -22.77 36.84
N SER A 33 -32.05 -22.05 37.00
CA SER A 33 -33.50 -22.25 36.86
C SER A 33 -34.16 -20.86 37.05
N ALA A 34 -35.30 -20.61 36.39
CA ALA A 34 -36.37 -19.63 36.71
C ALA A 34 -35.98 -18.12 36.77
N SER A 35 -36.79 -17.13 36.39
CA SER A 35 -38.24 -17.01 36.38
C SER A 35 -38.72 -15.88 35.44
N GLU A 36 -39.83 -16.16 34.77
CA GLU A 36 -40.98 -15.33 34.35
C GLU A 36 -40.94 -13.80 34.50
N SER A 37 -41.22 -13.08 33.40
CA SER A 37 -42.44 -12.28 33.10
C SER A 37 -42.53 -10.94 33.87
N SER A 38 -42.92 -9.80 33.34
CA SER A 38 -44.00 -9.40 32.43
C SER A 38 -43.66 -7.98 31.93
N GLY A 39 -43.83 -7.60 30.66
CA GLY A 39 -45.13 -7.31 30.04
C GLY A 39 -45.58 -5.88 30.34
N THR A 40 -45.54 -4.97 29.34
CA THR A 40 -46.70 -4.16 28.91
C THR A 40 -46.34 -3.19 27.77
N THR A 41 -47.24 -3.16 26.80
CA THR A 41 -47.32 -2.33 25.60
C THR A 41 -48.39 -1.24 25.77
N SER A 42 -48.17 -0.06 25.18
CA SER A 42 -49.21 0.85 24.64
C SER A 42 -48.49 2.01 23.93
N SER A 43 -48.51 2.23 22.61
CA SER A 43 -49.59 2.52 21.63
C SER A 43 -50.19 3.94 21.69
N GLY A 44 -50.14 4.65 20.54
CA GLY A 44 -50.92 5.85 20.20
C GLY A 44 -50.06 6.94 19.54
N SER A 45 -49.92 7.05 18.21
CA SER A 45 -50.87 7.49 17.16
C SER A 45 -51.31 8.96 17.27
N GLY A 46 -51.08 9.75 16.21
CA GLY A 46 -51.79 11.03 16.03
C GLY A 46 -51.10 12.01 15.07
N SER A 47 -51.72 12.23 13.91
CA SER A 47 -51.23 12.97 12.75
C SER A 47 -51.57 14.47 12.72
N ALA A 48 -50.88 15.17 11.80
CA ALA A 48 -51.41 16.20 10.87
C ALA A 48 -51.22 17.72 11.14
N ALA A 49 -50.55 18.35 10.16
CA ALA A 49 -50.96 19.49 9.32
C ALA A 49 -50.84 20.96 9.81
N ASN A 50 -49.81 21.62 9.24
CA ASN A 50 -49.87 22.75 8.27
C ASN A 50 -49.78 24.24 8.71
N SER A 51 -49.02 24.95 7.85
CA SER A 51 -48.98 26.38 7.47
C SER A 51 -48.25 27.46 8.30
N SER A 52 -47.11 27.88 7.71
CA SER A 52 -46.67 29.25 7.35
C SER A 52 -46.38 30.32 8.41
N SER A 53 -45.12 30.80 8.45
CA SER A 53 -44.73 32.09 7.82
C SER A 53 -43.25 32.44 7.99
N SER A 54 -42.59 32.74 6.86
CA SER A 54 -41.54 33.75 6.59
C SER A 54 -40.37 33.98 7.55
N GLY A 55 -39.15 33.83 7.02
CA GLY A 55 -37.96 34.47 7.57
C GLY A 55 -36.67 34.19 6.80
N GLY A 56 -36.38 35.01 5.77
CA GLY A 56 -35.01 35.40 5.41
C GLY A 56 -34.12 34.44 4.63
N THR A 57 -34.15 34.56 3.30
CA THR A 57 -33.06 34.13 2.42
C THR A 57 -31.78 34.93 2.72
N LYS A 58 -30.69 34.24 3.04
CA LYS A 58 -29.33 34.68 2.70
C LYS A 58 -28.61 33.55 2.00
N SER A 59 -28.43 33.75 0.70
CA SER A 59 -27.42 33.10 -0.13
C SER A 59 -26.05 33.32 0.50
N SER A 60 -25.35 32.25 0.86
CA SER A 60 -23.89 32.25 0.94
C SER A 60 -23.40 31.38 -0.20
N THR A 61 -22.87 32.08 -1.20
CA THR A 61 -21.88 31.60 -2.17
C THR A 61 -20.93 30.62 -1.49
N VAL A 62 -20.84 29.41 -2.04
CA VAL A 62 -19.77 28.48 -1.70
C VAL A 62 -18.55 28.98 -2.47
N ASP A 63 -17.68 29.72 -1.78
CA ASP A 63 -16.33 29.98 -2.25
C ASP A 63 -15.57 28.66 -2.16
N SER A 64 -15.32 28.07 -3.33
CA SER A 64 -14.43 26.93 -3.54
C SER A 64 -13.03 27.33 -3.10
N THR A 65 -12.66 26.97 -1.88
CA THR A 65 -11.28 27.03 -1.39
C THR A 65 -10.80 25.59 -1.20
N SER A 66 -9.74 25.26 -1.96
CA SER A 66 -8.94 24.04 -1.92
C SER A 66 -8.84 23.45 -0.52
N SER A 67 -9.49 22.31 -0.30
CA SER A 67 -9.45 21.58 0.95
C SER A 67 -8.37 20.50 0.88
N THR A 68 -7.38 20.59 1.78
CA THR A 68 -6.40 19.54 2.08
C THR A 68 -7.15 18.24 2.35
N SER A 69 -7.11 17.29 1.42
CA SER A 69 -7.98 16.11 1.38
C SER A 69 -7.52 14.92 2.25
N GLY A 70 -6.57 15.15 3.15
CA GLY A 70 -6.11 14.17 4.14
C GLY A 70 -6.63 14.44 5.54
N THR A 71 -6.92 13.38 6.30
CA THR A 71 -7.27 13.47 7.72
C THR A 71 -5.99 13.48 8.54
N LYS A 72 -5.78 14.55 9.32
CA LYS A 72 -4.70 14.65 10.31
C LYS A 72 -5.19 14.20 11.67
N TYR A 73 -4.37 13.46 12.39
CA TYR A 73 -4.70 12.92 13.70
C TYR A 73 -3.88 13.62 14.79
N LYS A 74 -4.45 13.72 15.99
CA LYS A 74 -3.73 14.21 17.16
C LYS A 74 -3.00 13.05 17.81
N LEU A 75 -1.67 13.13 17.82
CA LEU A 75 -0.82 12.17 18.51
C LEU A 75 -0.99 12.28 20.02
N LYS A 76 -0.85 11.15 20.73
CA LYS A 76 -0.87 11.15 22.19
C LYS A 76 0.39 11.89 22.66
N SER A 77 0.23 12.80 23.63
CA SER A 77 1.36 13.55 24.18
C SER A 77 2.35 12.59 24.85
N SER A 78 3.48 12.29 24.21
CA SER A 78 4.57 11.57 24.86
C SER A 78 5.41 12.57 25.66
N SER A 79 5.28 12.53 26.99
CA SER A 79 6.13 13.27 27.92
C SER A 79 7.38 12.43 28.21
N GLY A 80 8.25 12.31 27.22
CA GLY A 80 9.53 11.63 27.37
C GLY A 80 10.65 12.54 26.92
N SER A 81 11.31 13.24 27.85
CA SER A 81 12.64 13.81 27.59
C SER A 81 13.64 12.67 27.45
N ALA A 82 13.67 12.03 26.29
CA ALA A 82 14.86 11.35 25.83
C ALA A 82 15.87 12.43 25.39
N SER A 83 17.15 12.23 25.71
CA SER A 83 18.23 12.99 25.09
C SER A 83 18.18 12.70 23.59
N SER A 84 17.65 13.62 22.79
CA SER A 84 17.66 13.48 21.34
C SER A 84 19.10 13.63 20.84
N SER A 85 19.49 12.81 19.86
CA SER A 85 20.75 13.00 19.13
C SER A 85 20.65 14.13 18.10
N VAL A 86 19.45 14.65 17.86
CA VAL A 86 19.17 15.74 16.93
C VAL A 86 19.46 17.07 17.61
N THR A 87 20.24 17.91 16.93
CA THR A 87 20.70 19.21 17.41
C THR A 87 20.17 20.38 16.59
N SER A 88 19.68 20.13 15.36
CA SER A 88 19.07 21.12 14.48
C SER A 88 17.55 21.09 14.55
N ASP A 89 16.94 22.21 14.15
CA ASP A 89 15.52 22.27 13.82
C ASP A 89 15.41 22.45 12.29
N PRO A 90 14.71 21.56 11.56
CA PRO A 90 14.66 21.55 10.10
C PRO A 90 13.80 22.69 9.53
N THR A 91 13.16 23.47 10.40
CA THR A 91 12.32 24.64 10.09
C THR A 91 12.93 25.94 10.57
N ASP A 92 14.02 25.92 11.34
CA ASP A 92 14.67 27.14 11.83
C ASP A 92 15.49 27.79 10.71
N GLY A 93 14.81 28.54 9.85
CA GLY A 93 15.36 29.56 8.97
C GLY A 93 14.51 30.82 9.12
N GLU A 94 15.11 31.95 9.51
CA GLU A 94 14.38 33.23 9.59
C GLU A 94 13.74 33.58 8.23
N PRO A 95 12.52 34.15 8.17
CA PRO A 95 11.76 34.37 6.94
C PRO A 95 12.30 35.50 6.04
N ALA A 96 13.60 35.80 6.07
CA ALA A 96 14.18 36.93 5.34
C ALA A 96 14.36 36.64 3.84
N THR A 97 14.48 35.37 3.43
CA THR A 97 14.50 34.93 2.04
C THR A 97 14.07 33.46 1.98
N PHE A 98 13.32 33.07 0.96
CA PHE A 98 12.78 31.72 0.74
C PHE A 98 13.82 30.59 0.57
N ASP A 99 15.09 30.83 0.92
CA ASP A 99 16.26 30.09 0.41
C ASP A 99 17.24 29.57 1.48
N GLU A 100 16.88 29.58 2.77
CA GLU A 100 17.73 28.98 3.82
C GLU A 100 16.86 28.13 4.76
N LEU A 101 16.55 26.90 4.36
CA LEU A 101 16.42 25.82 5.33
C LEU A 101 17.80 25.67 5.99
N THR A 102 17.87 25.58 7.32
CA THR A 102 19.14 25.25 8.00
C THR A 102 19.59 23.82 7.72
N GLU A 103 18.67 22.96 7.34
CA GLU A 103 18.93 21.58 6.96
C GLU A 103 19.01 21.43 5.44
N THR A 104 20.12 20.84 4.95
CA THR A 104 20.29 20.54 3.52
C THR A 104 20.02 19.06 3.27
N PHE A 105 18.97 18.75 2.51
CA PHE A 105 18.65 17.38 2.11
C PHE A 105 19.41 17.02 0.82
N THR A 106 20.41 16.14 0.94
CA THR A 106 21.38 15.84 -0.12
C THR A 106 21.12 14.52 -0.84
N LEU A 107 20.28 13.67 -0.27
CA LEU A 107 20.00 12.33 -0.78
C LEU A 107 18.49 12.11 -0.89
N SER A 108 18.03 11.57 -2.01
CA SER A 108 16.60 11.36 -2.25
C SER A 108 16.29 9.96 -2.78
N ALA A 109 15.11 9.45 -2.46
CA ALA A 109 14.50 8.28 -3.08
C ALA A 109 12.98 8.48 -3.23
N PHE A 110 12.41 7.88 -4.25
CA PHE A 110 10.94 7.79 -4.40
C PHE A 110 10.46 6.40 -4.00
N ALA A 111 9.17 6.27 -3.75
CA ALA A 111 8.55 5.00 -3.39
C ALA A 111 7.13 4.91 -3.96
N ILE A 112 6.74 3.74 -4.44
CA ILE A 112 5.44 3.48 -5.07
C ILE A 112 5.04 2.01 -4.91
N GLY A 113 3.77 1.72 -4.62
CA GLY A 113 3.21 0.37 -4.58
C GLY A 113 2.04 0.21 -5.55
N ASP A 114 1.73 -1.03 -5.92
CA ASP A 114 0.46 -1.40 -6.58
C ASP A 114 0.20 -0.61 -7.87
N TRP A 115 1.24 -0.46 -8.67
CA TRP A 115 1.26 0.47 -9.81
C TRP A 115 1.01 -0.22 -11.16
N GLY A 116 1.30 -1.51 -11.28
CA GLY A 116 1.39 -2.17 -12.59
C GLY A 116 0.06 -2.64 -13.17
N THR A 117 -0.62 -1.78 -13.92
CA THR A 117 -1.92 -2.10 -14.52
C THR A 117 -1.86 -3.30 -15.47
N THR A 118 -2.99 -3.96 -15.75
CA THR A 118 -3.07 -5.00 -16.79
C THR A 118 -2.69 -4.46 -18.17
N VAL A 119 -2.26 -5.32 -19.09
CA VAL A 119 -1.88 -4.88 -20.46
C VAL A 119 -3.02 -4.19 -21.21
N THR A 120 -4.27 -4.47 -20.84
CA THR A 120 -5.50 -3.87 -21.35
C THR A 120 -5.99 -2.65 -20.55
N GLN A 121 -5.29 -2.28 -19.47
CA GLN A 121 -5.65 -1.21 -18.54
C GLN A 121 -7.05 -1.38 -17.90
N ASP A 122 -7.52 -2.63 -17.75
CA ASP A 122 -8.83 -2.94 -17.17
C ASP A 122 -8.80 -3.19 -15.66
N SER A 123 -7.62 -3.24 -15.04
CA SER A 123 -7.49 -3.52 -13.60
C SER A 123 -8.07 -2.42 -12.70
N CYS A 124 -8.07 -1.16 -13.16
CA CYS A 124 -8.77 -0.05 -12.50
C CYS A 124 -10.29 -0.26 -12.36
N CYS A 125 -10.86 -1.03 -13.27
CA CYS A 125 -12.22 -0.80 -13.72
C CYS A 125 -13.08 -2.07 -13.65
N THR A 126 -12.45 -3.24 -13.57
CA THR A 126 -13.11 -4.54 -13.42
C THR A 126 -13.68 -4.77 -12.01
N ARG A 127 -13.09 -4.16 -10.97
CA ARG A 127 -13.57 -4.29 -9.58
C ARG A 127 -14.63 -3.27 -9.18
N SER A 128 -14.91 -2.27 -10.01
CA SER A 128 -15.83 -1.19 -9.68
C SER A 128 -16.57 -0.66 -10.89
N SER A 129 -17.88 -0.50 -10.76
CA SER A 129 -18.70 0.11 -11.80
C SER A 129 -18.68 1.64 -11.79
N THR A 130 -17.93 2.26 -10.86
CA THR A 130 -17.91 3.73 -10.66
C THR A 130 -16.55 4.33 -10.97
N TYR A 131 -15.76 3.70 -11.84
CA TYR A 131 -14.48 4.23 -12.29
C TYR A 131 -14.68 5.47 -13.20
N ASN A 132 -13.64 6.28 -13.31
CA ASN A 132 -13.58 7.45 -14.18
C ASN A 132 -12.24 7.51 -14.94
N ASP A 133 -12.07 8.53 -15.76
CA ASP A 133 -10.88 8.72 -16.61
C ASP A 133 -9.56 8.86 -15.83
N TYR A 134 -9.61 9.28 -14.55
CA TYR A 134 -8.43 9.27 -13.70
C TYR A 134 -8.03 7.83 -13.36
N ASP A 135 -8.99 6.97 -13.01
CA ASP A 135 -8.72 5.56 -12.68
C ASP A 135 -8.11 4.81 -13.87
N VAL A 136 -8.62 5.05 -15.09
CA VAL A 136 -8.12 4.40 -16.32
C VAL A 136 -6.67 4.75 -16.62
N ASN A 137 -6.26 5.99 -16.33
CA ASN A 137 -4.95 6.52 -16.69
C ASN A 137 -4.01 6.69 -15.49
N ALA A 138 -4.36 6.09 -14.34
CA ALA A 138 -3.72 6.37 -13.05
C ALA A 138 -2.20 6.11 -13.09
N GLU A 139 -1.78 4.95 -13.59
CA GLU A 139 -0.35 4.60 -13.73
C GLU A 139 0.42 5.62 -14.60
N ASP A 140 -0.14 6.01 -15.77
CA ASP A 140 0.49 7.02 -16.64
C ASP A 140 0.61 8.39 -15.96
N ILE A 141 -0.41 8.75 -15.16
CA ILE A 141 -0.43 10.00 -14.40
C ILE A 141 0.63 9.96 -13.30
N VAL A 142 0.68 8.91 -12.48
CA VAL A 142 1.68 8.78 -11.41
C VAL A 142 3.10 8.76 -11.99
N ALA A 143 3.34 8.02 -13.09
CA ALA A 143 4.62 8.04 -13.79
C ALA A 143 5.00 9.46 -14.26
N ASN A 144 4.02 10.25 -14.72
CA ASN A 144 4.26 11.63 -15.10
C ASN A 144 4.57 12.55 -13.91
N LEU A 145 3.84 12.39 -12.80
CA LEU A 145 4.08 13.13 -11.56
C LEU A 145 5.47 12.84 -11.00
N MET A 146 5.89 11.57 -10.96
CA MET A 146 7.25 11.18 -10.58
C MET A 146 8.29 11.86 -11.46
N ASN A 147 8.09 11.85 -12.79
CA ASN A 147 9.03 12.52 -13.70
C ASN A 147 9.13 14.03 -13.49
N GLN A 148 8.00 14.70 -13.19
CA GLN A 148 7.99 16.12 -12.85
C GLN A 148 8.69 16.38 -11.52
N GLN A 149 8.37 15.59 -10.49
CA GLN A 149 8.95 15.76 -9.16
C GLN A 149 10.45 15.48 -9.14
N ALA A 150 10.94 14.49 -9.88
CA ALA A 150 12.38 14.21 -10.00
C ALA A 150 13.15 15.39 -10.61
N SER A 151 12.51 16.19 -11.47
CA SER A 151 13.07 17.42 -12.03
C SER A 151 13.07 18.59 -11.05
N ALA A 152 12.10 18.63 -10.14
CA ALA A 152 11.85 19.74 -9.25
C ALA A 152 12.49 19.56 -7.86
N ALA A 153 12.82 18.33 -7.48
CA ALA A 153 13.44 17.99 -6.21
C ALA A 153 14.85 18.60 -6.09
N ALA A 154 15.23 18.97 -4.86
CA ALA A 154 16.55 19.55 -4.57
C ALA A 154 17.70 18.56 -4.88
N ALA A 155 17.44 17.27 -4.62
CA ALA A 155 18.30 16.16 -5.01
C ALA A 155 17.50 15.20 -5.89
N ALA A 156 18.06 14.83 -7.05
CA ALA A 156 17.45 13.81 -7.90
C ALA A 156 17.40 12.46 -7.15
N PRO A 157 16.30 11.68 -7.27
CA PRO A 157 16.19 10.41 -6.58
C PRO A 157 17.25 9.42 -7.07
N LYS A 158 17.94 8.76 -6.14
CA LYS A 158 18.95 7.73 -6.47
C LYS A 158 18.35 6.34 -6.69
N CYS A 159 17.11 6.14 -6.26
CA CYS A 159 16.34 4.94 -6.54
C CYS A 159 14.83 5.20 -6.37
N ILE A 160 14.03 4.26 -6.86
CA ILE A 160 12.59 4.14 -6.64
C ILE A 160 12.34 2.83 -5.91
N LEU A 161 11.75 2.86 -4.72
CA LEU A 161 11.31 1.68 -4.00
C LEU A 161 9.96 1.23 -4.60
N SER A 162 9.89 0.01 -5.10
CA SER A 162 8.63 -0.62 -5.48
C SER A 162 8.16 -1.55 -4.37
N HIS A 163 6.96 -1.31 -3.85
CA HIS A 163 6.36 -2.07 -2.76
C HIS A 163 5.62 -3.33 -3.23
N GLY A 164 5.83 -3.80 -4.46
CA GLY A 164 5.19 -5.00 -4.99
C GLY A 164 3.80 -4.75 -5.56
N ASP A 165 3.15 -5.85 -5.97
CA ASP A 165 2.05 -5.87 -6.94
C ASP A 165 2.45 -5.10 -8.21
N ASN A 166 3.63 -5.49 -8.70
CA ASN A 166 4.29 -4.90 -9.86
C ASN A 166 3.51 -5.20 -11.14
N PHE A 167 2.73 -6.29 -11.18
CA PHE A 167 1.98 -6.70 -12.35
C PHE A 167 0.62 -7.32 -12.01
N TYR A 168 -0.44 -6.53 -12.12
CA TYR A 168 -1.82 -7.01 -12.01
C TYR A 168 -2.25 -7.83 -13.26
N TRP A 169 -3.05 -8.89 -13.13
CA TRP A 169 -3.63 -9.46 -11.91
C TRP A 169 -2.88 -10.70 -11.39
N THR A 170 -2.11 -11.34 -12.25
CA THR A 170 -1.50 -12.67 -12.01
C THR A 170 0.01 -12.65 -12.17
N GLY A 171 0.63 -11.46 -12.16
CA GLY A 171 2.06 -11.32 -12.30
C GLY A 171 2.51 -11.52 -13.74
N ILE A 172 3.52 -12.37 -13.91
CA ILE A 172 4.02 -12.81 -15.21
C ILE A 172 3.62 -14.27 -15.37
N ASP A 173 2.88 -14.63 -16.43
CA ASP A 173 2.33 -16.00 -16.56
C ASP A 173 3.25 -16.97 -17.32
N SER A 174 4.23 -16.46 -18.07
CA SER A 174 5.22 -17.28 -18.76
C SER A 174 6.53 -16.54 -19.01
N GLU A 175 7.60 -17.30 -19.24
CA GLU A 175 8.89 -16.75 -19.66
C GLU A 175 8.76 -15.97 -20.99
N ASP A 176 8.02 -16.53 -21.96
CA ASP A 176 7.77 -15.89 -23.27
C ASP A 176 6.98 -14.58 -23.14
N GLY A 177 6.03 -14.53 -22.19
CA GLY A 177 5.21 -13.36 -21.91
C GLY A 177 5.94 -12.25 -21.15
N ARG A 178 7.00 -12.59 -20.41
CA ARG A 178 7.75 -11.70 -19.50
C ARG A 178 8.10 -10.36 -20.14
N ASP A 179 8.83 -10.37 -21.26
CA ASP A 179 9.41 -9.15 -21.82
C ASP A 179 8.31 -8.22 -22.37
N SER A 180 7.22 -8.79 -22.91
CA SER A 180 6.08 -7.98 -23.37
C SER A 180 5.33 -7.34 -22.19
N ARG A 181 5.20 -8.06 -21.07
CA ARG A 181 4.59 -7.54 -19.84
C ARG A 181 5.39 -6.37 -19.28
N PHE A 182 6.71 -6.52 -19.13
CA PHE A 182 7.60 -5.44 -18.72
C PHE A 182 7.57 -4.25 -19.69
N THR A 183 7.59 -4.51 -21.00
CA THR A 183 7.57 -3.44 -22.01
C THR A 183 6.31 -2.57 -21.88
N THR A 184 5.14 -3.19 -21.76
CA THR A 184 3.86 -2.48 -21.75
C THR A 184 3.62 -1.73 -20.43
N THR A 185 3.89 -2.37 -19.29
CA THR A 185 3.46 -1.87 -17.97
C THR A 185 4.58 -1.19 -17.21
N PHE A 186 5.84 -1.50 -17.49
CA PHE A 186 6.96 -0.87 -16.81
C PHE A 186 7.72 0.11 -17.72
N GLU A 187 8.36 -0.41 -18.77
CA GLU A 187 9.26 0.40 -19.58
C GLU A 187 8.56 1.49 -20.39
N GLY A 188 7.36 1.20 -20.92
CA GLY A 188 6.55 2.16 -21.65
C GLY A 188 6.03 3.29 -20.76
N LYS A 189 5.70 2.98 -19.50
CA LYS A 189 5.07 3.89 -18.54
C LYS A 189 6.09 4.81 -17.87
N TYR A 190 7.14 4.23 -17.31
CA TYR A 190 8.17 4.96 -16.56
C TYR A 190 9.35 5.37 -17.44
N SER A 191 9.03 6.02 -18.56
CA SER A 191 9.96 6.38 -19.65
C SER A 191 10.40 7.85 -19.66
N GLY A 192 9.96 8.65 -18.69
CA GLY A 192 10.26 10.07 -18.60
C GLY A 192 11.75 10.36 -18.35
N ASP A 193 12.28 11.40 -19.00
CA ASP A 193 13.73 11.70 -19.03
C ASP A 193 14.39 11.81 -17.65
N ASN A 194 13.65 12.21 -16.61
CA ASN A 194 14.17 12.39 -15.26
C ASN A 194 14.11 11.13 -14.39
N ILE A 195 13.40 10.09 -14.83
CA ILE A 195 13.22 8.83 -14.07
C ILE A 195 13.62 7.58 -14.85
N LYS A 196 13.86 7.71 -16.16
CA LYS A 196 14.10 6.59 -17.07
C LYS A 196 15.30 5.73 -16.69
N SER A 197 16.36 6.33 -16.13
CA SER A 197 17.58 5.62 -15.73
C SER A 197 17.66 5.30 -14.24
N ILE A 198 16.66 5.71 -13.45
CA ILE A 198 16.69 5.52 -11.99
C ILE A 198 16.45 4.04 -11.66
N PRO A 199 17.29 3.41 -10.82
CA PRO A 199 17.07 2.04 -10.34
C PRO A 199 15.77 1.89 -9.56
N TRP A 200 15.01 0.86 -9.91
CA TRP A 200 13.82 0.37 -9.21
C TRP A 200 14.22 -0.77 -8.29
N VAL A 201 14.01 -0.61 -6.99
CA VAL A 201 14.34 -1.56 -5.93
C VAL A 201 13.04 -2.23 -5.52
N ASN A 202 12.82 -3.47 -5.97
CA ASN A 202 11.51 -4.11 -5.95
C ASN A 202 11.38 -5.18 -4.88
N VAL A 203 10.19 -5.26 -4.29
CA VAL A 203 9.67 -6.49 -3.68
C VAL A 203 8.50 -7.03 -4.51
N LEU A 204 8.00 -8.21 -4.17
CA LEU A 204 6.82 -8.82 -4.80
C LEU A 204 5.63 -8.76 -3.85
N GLY A 205 4.44 -8.61 -4.43
CA GLY A 205 3.16 -8.71 -3.73
C GLY A 205 2.37 -9.97 -4.10
N ASN A 206 1.14 -10.09 -3.60
CA ASN A 206 0.31 -11.27 -3.88
C ASN A 206 0.00 -11.45 -5.37
N HIS A 207 -0.27 -10.37 -6.10
CA HIS A 207 -0.60 -10.43 -7.52
C HIS A 207 0.59 -10.90 -8.35
N ASP A 208 1.81 -10.55 -7.96
CA ASP A 208 3.03 -11.02 -8.61
C ASP A 208 3.18 -12.55 -8.58
N TYR A 209 2.64 -13.19 -7.54
CA TYR A 209 2.61 -14.65 -7.38
C TYR A 209 1.29 -15.30 -7.87
N GLY A 210 0.40 -14.56 -8.52
CA GLY A 210 -0.85 -15.12 -9.07
C GLY A 210 -2.09 -14.94 -8.19
N GLY A 211 -2.06 -14.11 -7.15
CA GLY A 211 -3.11 -13.95 -6.13
C GLY A 211 -4.53 -13.63 -6.60
N ALA A 212 -4.74 -13.33 -7.89
CA ALA A 212 -6.06 -13.13 -8.50
C ALA A 212 -6.58 -14.31 -9.33
N SER A 213 -5.85 -15.43 -9.43
CA SER A 213 -6.26 -16.59 -10.21
C SER A 213 -5.51 -17.85 -9.73
N TYR A 214 -5.29 -18.80 -10.65
CA TYR A 214 -4.34 -19.88 -10.46
C TYR A 214 -2.89 -19.37 -10.50
N ILE A 215 -2.00 -20.03 -9.74
CA ILE A 215 -0.56 -19.72 -9.73
C ILE A 215 0.12 -20.32 -10.97
N CYS A 216 -0.26 -21.55 -11.35
CA CYS A 216 0.28 -22.22 -12.52
C CYS A 216 -0.30 -21.65 -13.82
N SER A 217 0.35 -21.95 -14.95
CA SER A 217 -0.07 -21.53 -16.27
C SER A 217 0.05 -22.66 -17.30
N ASP A 218 -0.74 -22.59 -18.37
CA ASP A 218 -0.72 -23.51 -19.52
C ASP A 218 0.00 -22.93 -20.75
N GLY A 219 1.00 -22.08 -20.49
CA GLY A 219 1.57 -21.16 -21.47
C GLY A 219 1.24 -19.75 -21.03
N GLU A 220 0.44 -19.02 -21.80
CA GLU A 220 0.13 -17.61 -21.51
C GLU A 220 -1.08 -17.42 -20.57
N ASN A 221 -1.82 -18.48 -20.21
CA ASN A 221 -3.01 -18.35 -19.38
C ASN A 221 -2.84 -19.03 -18.01
N PRO A 222 -3.38 -18.44 -16.94
CA PRO A 222 -3.49 -19.12 -15.65
C PRO A 222 -4.28 -20.43 -15.76
N ALA A 223 -3.77 -21.49 -15.15
CA ALA A 223 -4.33 -22.83 -15.17
C ALA A 223 -4.13 -23.55 -13.84
N GLU A 224 -4.99 -24.52 -13.53
CA GLU A 224 -4.88 -25.32 -12.31
C GLU A 224 -3.50 -26.02 -12.22
N CYS A 225 -2.87 -25.94 -11.05
CA CYS A 225 -1.66 -26.70 -10.77
C CYS A 225 -1.97 -28.20 -10.66
N SER A 226 -1.07 -29.05 -11.15
CA SER A 226 -1.28 -30.51 -11.15
C SER A 226 -1.12 -31.15 -9.78
N ASP A 227 -0.22 -30.61 -8.95
CA ASP A 227 0.12 -31.11 -7.63
C ASP A 227 0.89 -30.04 -6.81
N ALA A 228 1.24 -30.38 -5.57
CA ALA A 228 1.96 -29.51 -4.65
C ALA A 228 3.36 -29.10 -5.17
N LYS A 229 4.03 -29.95 -5.95
CA LYS A 229 5.33 -29.60 -6.53
C LYS A 229 5.16 -28.56 -7.63
N ALA A 230 4.15 -28.71 -8.48
CA ALA A 230 3.84 -27.73 -9.52
C ALA A 230 3.50 -26.35 -8.94
N VAL A 231 2.82 -26.30 -7.79
CA VAL A 231 2.57 -25.04 -7.07
C VAL A 231 3.86 -24.34 -6.68
N VAL A 232 4.79 -25.06 -6.02
CA VAL A 232 6.07 -24.49 -5.58
C VAL A 232 6.92 -24.06 -6.78
N GLU A 233 7.01 -24.89 -7.82
CA GLU A 233 7.73 -24.56 -9.06
C GLU A 233 7.14 -23.31 -9.73
N ALA A 234 5.82 -23.15 -9.75
CA ALA A 234 5.18 -21.95 -10.28
C ALA A 234 5.51 -20.71 -9.45
N MET A 235 5.52 -20.79 -8.11
CA MET A 235 5.93 -19.66 -7.26
C MET A 235 7.39 -19.25 -7.53
N GLU A 236 8.30 -20.22 -7.65
CA GLU A 236 9.71 -19.98 -7.98
C GLU A 236 9.86 -19.37 -9.38
N ASN A 237 9.07 -19.83 -10.36
CA ASN A 237 9.06 -19.28 -11.71
C ASN A 237 8.57 -17.81 -11.71
N LYS A 238 7.47 -17.50 -11.02
CA LYS A 238 6.93 -16.13 -10.88
C LYS A 238 7.98 -15.15 -10.37
N PHE A 239 8.72 -15.54 -9.33
CA PHE A 239 9.86 -14.77 -8.84
C PHE A 239 10.97 -14.66 -9.88
N SER A 240 11.39 -15.79 -10.47
CA SER A 240 12.50 -15.85 -11.43
C SER A 240 12.27 -14.97 -12.66
N TRP A 241 11.03 -14.89 -13.14
CA TRP A 241 10.67 -14.06 -14.29
C TRP A 241 10.79 -12.57 -13.98
N GLN A 242 10.71 -12.15 -12.73
CA GLN A 242 10.99 -10.76 -12.37
C GLN A 242 12.47 -10.55 -12.04
N SER A 243 13.10 -11.46 -11.29
CA SER A 243 14.48 -11.26 -10.79
C SER A 243 15.56 -11.42 -11.87
N THR A 244 15.26 -12.16 -12.94
CA THR A 244 16.16 -12.34 -14.09
C THR A 244 15.89 -11.38 -15.24
N TYR A 245 14.88 -10.52 -15.13
CA TYR A 245 14.60 -9.50 -16.13
C TYR A 245 15.77 -8.51 -16.23
N THR A 246 16.16 -8.17 -17.45
CA THR A 246 17.17 -7.14 -17.72
C THR A 246 16.50 -5.96 -18.39
N SER A 247 16.38 -4.86 -17.67
CA SER A 247 15.79 -3.64 -18.24
C SER A 247 16.68 -3.09 -19.37
N PRO A 248 16.09 -2.68 -20.51
CA PRO A 248 16.83 -1.98 -21.57
C PRO A 248 17.31 -0.58 -21.16
N ASN A 249 16.84 -0.06 -20.02
CA ASN A 249 17.20 1.26 -19.50
C ASN A 249 18.17 1.06 -18.32
N ASP A 250 19.46 0.96 -18.62
CA ASP A 250 20.56 0.83 -17.65
C ASP A 250 20.44 -0.35 -16.67
N ASN A 251 19.72 -1.41 -17.06
CA ASN A 251 19.39 -2.54 -16.20
C ASN A 251 18.80 -2.09 -14.84
N ARG A 252 17.91 -1.11 -14.88
CA ARG A 252 17.35 -0.46 -13.69
C ARG A 252 16.38 -1.32 -12.87
N TRP A 253 16.03 -2.54 -13.28
CA TRP A 253 15.15 -3.41 -12.50
C TRP A 253 15.96 -4.22 -11.48
N ILE A 254 15.86 -3.87 -10.21
CA ILE A 254 16.61 -4.51 -9.12
C ILE A 254 15.66 -5.36 -8.29
N LEU A 255 15.81 -6.67 -8.38
CA LEU A 255 15.17 -7.67 -7.53
C LEU A 255 16.17 -8.82 -7.36
N LYS A 256 16.98 -8.77 -6.31
CA LYS A 256 18.17 -9.64 -6.20
C LYS A 256 17.87 -10.99 -5.56
N ASP A 257 16.93 -11.00 -4.62
CA ASP A 257 16.51 -12.17 -3.84
C ASP A 257 15.19 -11.80 -3.12
N HIS A 258 14.60 -12.73 -2.36
CA HIS A 258 13.45 -12.47 -1.49
C HIS A 258 13.80 -11.55 -0.31
N PHE A 259 15.05 -11.57 0.14
CA PHE A 259 15.62 -10.56 1.02
C PHE A 259 16.91 -9.99 0.43
N TYR A 260 17.03 -8.67 0.39
CA TYR A 260 18.31 -8.05 0.09
C TYR A 260 18.39 -6.61 0.58
N VAL A 261 19.61 -6.15 0.85
CA VAL A 261 19.90 -4.75 1.17
C VAL A 261 20.32 -4.01 -0.10
N TYR A 262 19.75 -2.83 -0.30
CA TYR A 262 20.18 -1.88 -1.33
C TYR A 262 20.54 -0.55 -0.67
N SER A 263 21.78 -0.10 -0.87
CA SER A 263 22.29 1.11 -0.22
C SER A 263 22.42 2.25 -1.23
N ILE A 264 21.98 3.44 -0.84
CA ILE A 264 22.25 4.69 -1.54
C ILE A 264 23.00 5.64 -0.62
N GLU A 265 23.88 6.46 -1.19
CA GLU A 265 24.72 7.38 -0.43
C GLU A 265 24.93 8.64 -1.24
N ASP A 266 24.88 9.80 -0.59
CA ASP A 266 25.51 11.01 -1.08
C ASP A 266 26.94 11.12 -0.54
N LYS A 267 27.94 10.99 -1.43
CA LYS A 267 29.35 10.88 -1.03
C LYS A 267 29.92 12.19 -0.49
N ASP A 268 29.31 13.32 -0.86
CA ASP A 268 29.81 14.63 -0.46
C ASP A 268 29.42 14.94 0.99
N SER A 269 28.17 14.65 1.36
CA SER A 269 27.69 14.76 2.76
C SER A 269 27.96 13.53 3.62
N GLY A 270 28.14 12.34 3.01
CA GLY A 270 28.22 11.06 3.73
C GLY A 270 26.87 10.53 4.22
N VAL A 271 25.76 11.23 3.93
CA VAL A 271 24.41 10.75 4.25
C VAL A 271 24.12 9.49 3.44
N SER A 272 23.63 8.45 4.10
CA SER A 272 23.35 7.15 3.49
C SER A 272 22.00 6.58 3.95
N ILE A 273 21.38 5.81 3.06
CA ILE A 273 20.17 5.05 3.34
C ILE A 273 20.42 3.59 2.99
N ASP A 274 20.25 2.70 3.97
CA ASP A 274 20.12 1.27 3.73
C ASP A 274 18.63 0.91 3.61
N ILE A 275 18.27 0.30 2.47
CA ILE A 275 16.92 -0.16 2.17
C ILE A 275 16.90 -1.68 2.30
N PHE A 276 16.18 -2.17 3.30
CA PHE A 276 15.99 -3.59 3.57
C PHE A 276 14.72 -4.06 2.85
N ASN A 277 14.88 -4.82 1.77
CA ASN A 277 13.79 -5.35 0.98
C ASN A 277 13.42 -6.73 1.55
N VAL A 278 12.17 -6.90 1.97
CA VAL A 278 11.72 -8.11 2.68
C VAL A 278 10.55 -8.76 1.96
N ASP A 279 10.53 -10.10 1.95
CA ASP A 279 9.36 -10.87 1.55
C ASP A 279 8.43 -11.05 2.76
N SER A 280 7.15 -10.71 2.58
CA SER A 280 6.10 -10.78 3.59
C SER A 280 4.89 -11.62 3.15
N GLY A 281 5.10 -12.57 2.23
CA GLY A 281 4.04 -13.44 1.70
C GLY A 281 3.31 -14.32 2.73
N ASP A 282 3.83 -14.40 3.96
CA ASP A 282 3.19 -15.08 5.10
C ASP A 282 2.18 -14.23 5.88
N ALA A 283 1.87 -13.01 5.43
CA ALA A 283 0.86 -12.15 6.05
C ALA A 283 -0.49 -12.87 6.20
N SER A 284 -1.16 -12.60 7.33
CA SER A 284 -2.37 -13.33 7.74
C SER A 284 -3.59 -12.97 6.90
N THR A 285 -3.60 -11.79 6.28
CA THR A 285 -4.67 -11.34 5.39
C THR A 285 -4.15 -11.22 3.97
N HIS A 286 -4.97 -11.65 3.02
CA HIS A 286 -4.75 -11.54 1.57
C HIS A 286 -3.58 -12.37 1.00
N ALA A 287 -2.39 -12.39 1.60
CA ALA A 287 -1.20 -13.05 1.05
C ALA A 287 -1.38 -14.56 0.73
N ALA A 288 -1.03 -15.45 1.65
CA ALA A 288 -1.26 -16.88 1.46
C ALA A 288 -2.74 -17.23 1.30
N GLN A 289 -3.64 -16.44 1.90
CA GLN A 289 -5.08 -16.67 1.78
C GLN A 289 -5.57 -16.55 0.33
N GLN A 290 -5.10 -15.56 -0.44
CA GLN A 290 -5.52 -15.42 -1.85
C GLN A 290 -4.64 -16.26 -2.76
N THR A 291 -3.32 -16.12 -2.62
CA THR A 291 -2.36 -16.78 -3.51
C THR A 291 -2.39 -18.29 -3.33
N CYS A 292 -2.23 -18.82 -2.11
CA CYS A 292 -2.18 -20.27 -1.94
C CYS A 292 -3.53 -20.94 -2.14
N CYS A 293 -4.67 -20.31 -1.77
CA CYS A 293 -5.97 -20.92 -2.09
C CYS A 293 -6.32 -20.87 -3.58
N GLN A 294 -5.85 -19.87 -4.33
CA GLN A 294 -6.19 -19.71 -5.76
C GLN A 294 -7.70 -19.56 -5.98
N CYS A 295 -8.42 -19.00 -5.00
CA CYS A 295 -9.87 -19.03 -4.98
C CYS A 295 -10.50 -18.37 -6.20
N TYR A 296 -9.93 -17.27 -6.65
CA TYR A 296 -10.45 -16.57 -7.83
C TYR A 296 -10.39 -17.44 -9.09
N GLY A 297 -9.37 -18.29 -9.24
CA GLY A 297 -9.31 -19.27 -10.32
C GLY A 297 -10.48 -20.25 -10.24
N TYR A 298 -10.64 -20.93 -9.09
CA TYR A 298 -11.71 -21.91 -8.86
C TYR A 298 -13.13 -21.30 -8.83
N ALA A 299 -13.24 -20.01 -8.55
CA ALA A 299 -14.49 -19.29 -8.42
C ALA A 299 -14.96 -18.60 -9.71
N GLU A 300 -14.17 -18.67 -10.79
CA GLU A 300 -14.36 -17.93 -12.05
C GLU A 300 -14.38 -16.40 -11.80
N GLY A 301 -13.40 -15.90 -11.05
CA GLY A 301 -13.23 -14.48 -10.73
C GLY A 301 -14.26 -13.91 -9.74
N SER A 302 -14.97 -14.76 -8.98
CA SER A 302 -16.05 -14.29 -8.11
C SER A 302 -15.61 -13.96 -6.68
N ASP A 303 -15.43 -12.66 -6.38
CA ASP A 303 -15.17 -12.15 -5.03
C ASP A 303 -16.17 -12.66 -3.99
N LYS A 304 -17.46 -12.76 -4.37
CA LYS A 304 -18.53 -13.20 -3.46
C LYS A 304 -18.34 -14.64 -2.99
N LYS A 305 -17.82 -15.52 -3.85
CA LYS A 305 -17.57 -16.92 -3.51
C LYS A 305 -16.32 -17.07 -2.63
N CYS A 306 -15.37 -16.14 -2.71
CA CYS A 306 -14.10 -16.21 -1.99
C CYS A 306 -14.11 -15.64 -0.56
N LYS A 307 -15.20 -15.00 -0.11
CA LYS A 307 -15.24 -14.26 1.16
C LYS A 307 -14.89 -15.05 2.44
N ASN A 308 -14.99 -16.38 2.43
CA ASN A 308 -14.68 -17.22 3.59
C ASN A 308 -14.02 -18.54 3.16
N VAL A 309 -13.34 -18.55 2.01
CA VAL A 309 -12.66 -19.75 1.52
C VAL A 309 -11.38 -19.93 2.32
N ALA A 310 -11.16 -21.15 2.80
CA ALA A 310 -10.01 -21.53 3.59
C ALA A 310 -9.42 -22.87 3.13
N ARG A 311 -8.25 -23.21 3.66
CA ARG A 311 -7.57 -24.49 3.45
C ARG A 311 -8.54 -25.68 3.56
N GLY A 312 -8.62 -26.49 2.51
CA GLY A 312 -9.47 -27.69 2.44
C GLY A 312 -10.86 -27.46 1.85
N ASP A 313 -11.28 -26.21 1.61
CA ASP A 313 -12.47 -25.92 0.81
C ASP A 313 -12.25 -26.28 -0.66
N LYS A 314 -13.31 -26.67 -1.37
CA LYS A 314 -13.24 -26.99 -2.81
C LYS A 314 -12.79 -25.82 -3.69
N LEU A 315 -12.94 -24.59 -3.20
CA LEU A 315 -12.47 -23.38 -3.89
C LEU A 315 -11.05 -22.99 -3.44
N CYS A 316 -10.39 -23.77 -2.59
CA CYS A 316 -9.01 -23.56 -2.16
C CYS A 316 -8.17 -24.75 -2.64
N CYS A 317 -7.35 -24.57 -3.69
CA CYS A 317 -6.62 -25.68 -4.35
C CYS A 317 -7.49 -26.88 -4.73
N GLY A 318 -8.76 -26.67 -5.13
CA GLY A 318 -9.68 -27.76 -5.42
C GLY A 318 -10.06 -28.63 -4.20
N GLY A 319 -9.70 -28.21 -2.98
CA GLY A 319 -9.80 -28.99 -1.75
C GLY A 319 -8.53 -29.75 -1.38
N ASP A 320 -7.45 -29.64 -2.17
CA ASP A 320 -6.16 -30.27 -1.91
C ASP A 320 -5.38 -29.49 -0.85
N THR A 321 -5.20 -30.11 0.32
CA THR A 321 -4.49 -29.48 1.42
C THR A 321 -2.97 -29.53 1.25
N ASP A 322 -2.44 -30.51 0.53
CA ASP A 322 -1.00 -30.66 0.33
C ASP A 322 -0.49 -29.57 -0.61
N MET A 323 -1.28 -29.21 -1.62
CA MET A 323 -1.02 -28.05 -2.49
C MET A 323 -1.00 -26.73 -1.73
N TYR A 324 -2.01 -26.49 -0.90
CA TYR A 324 -2.07 -25.28 -0.07
C TYR A 324 -0.89 -25.22 0.90
N ASP A 325 -0.61 -26.32 1.60
CA ASP A 325 0.45 -26.38 2.60
C ASP A 325 1.83 -26.19 1.98
N ALA A 326 2.08 -26.73 0.79
CA ALA A 326 3.34 -26.53 0.08
C ALA A 326 3.55 -25.06 -0.31
N CYS A 327 2.49 -24.38 -0.80
CA CYS A 327 2.54 -22.95 -1.08
C CYS A 327 2.82 -22.13 0.20
N TYR A 328 2.05 -22.37 1.25
CA TYR A 328 2.21 -21.63 2.51
C TYR A 328 3.58 -21.87 3.14
N ALA A 329 4.08 -23.11 3.12
CA ALA A 329 5.40 -23.45 3.61
C ALA A 329 6.49 -22.67 2.85
N LYS A 330 6.33 -22.47 1.54
CA LYS A 330 7.30 -21.72 0.73
C LYS A 330 7.30 -20.22 1.06
N PHE A 331 6.12 -19.60 1.19
CA PHE A 331 6.05 -18.23 1.68
C PHE A 331 6.64 -18.10 3.08
N LYS A 332 6.29 -19.01 3.99
CA LYS A 332 6.84 -18.99 5.34
C LYS A 332 8.36 -19.13 5.35
N GLU A 333 8.94 -19.99 4.50
CA GLU A 333 10.39 -20.13 4.32
C GLU A 333 11.03 -18.78 3.95
N TRP A 334 10.50 -18.10 2.93
CA TRP A 334 11.03 -16.81 2.47
C TRP A 334 10.84 -15.68 3.49
N SER A 335 9.69 -15.61 4.15
CA SER A 335 9.42 -14.59 5.16
C SER A 335 10.20 -14.83 6.46
N ASP A 336 10.39 -16.08 6.89
CA ASP A 336 11.24 -16.43 8.04
C ASP A 336 12.70 -16.06 7.77
N ASP A 337 13.20 -16.35 6.57
CA ASP A 337 14.54 -15.96 6.17
C ASP A 337 14.67 -14.44 6.07
N SER A 338 13.69 -13.73 5.51
CA SER A 338 13.66 -12.26 5.46
C SER A 338 13.71 -11.64 6.85
N ARG A 339 12.93 -12.13 7.81
CA ARG A 339 12.98 -11.67 9.22
C ARG A 339 14.35 -11.90 9.84
N LYS A 340 14.92 -13.09 9.65
CA LYS A 340 16.24 -13.45 10.17
C LYS A 340 17.35 -12.59 9.57
N GLN A 341 17.32 -12.36 8.26
CA GLN A 341 18.30 -11.54 7.57
C GLN A 341 18.13 -10.07 7.93
N LEU A 342 16.90 -9.53 8.01
CA LEU A 342 16.64 -8.17 8.48
C LEU A 342 17.28 -7.92 9.84
N ALA A 343 17.01 -8.78 10.83
CA ALA A 343 17.57 -8.65 12.18
C ALA A 343 19.12 -8.68 12.17
N LYS A 344 19.72 -9.47 11.28
CA LYS A 344 21.18 -9.56 11.13
C LYS A 344 21.78 -8.31 10.46
N GLU A 345 21.24 -7.93 9.31
CA GLU A 345 21.80 -6.85 8.49
C GLU A 345 21.55 -5.48 9.10
N VAL A 346 20.39 -5.26 9.73
CA VAL A 346 20.09 -3.99 10.42
C VAL A 346 21.05 -3.73 11.59
N ALA A 347 21.40 -4.78 12.34
CA ALA A 347 22.35 -4.68 13.44
C ALA A 347 23.79 -4.42 12.96
N ALA A 348 24.11 -4.76 11.71
CA ALA A 348 25.40 -4.50 11.08
C ALA A 348 25.45 -3.14 10.36
N SER A 349 24.30 -2.54 10.06
CA SER A 349 24.19 -1.31 9.28
C SER A 349 24.67 -0.10 10.06
N THR A 350 25.58 0.66 9.45
CA THR A 350 26.04 1.97 9.92
C THR A 350 25.42 3.12 9.15
N ALA A 351 24.44 2.87 8.28
CA ALA A 351 23.80 3.90 7.49
C ALA A 351 23.05 4.91 8.37
N THR A 352 23.01 6.17 7.93
CA THR A 352 22.28 7.26 8.59
C THR A 352 20.81 6.90 8.75
N TRP A 353 20.21 6.42 7.65
CA TRP A 353 18.80 6.02 7.59
C TRP A 353 18.67 4.54 7.25
N LYS A 354 17.69 3.90 7.88
CA LYS A 354 17.36 2.49 7.71
C LYS A 354 15.88 2.39 7.39
N ILE A 355 15.57 1.97 6.16
CA ILE A 355 14.20 1.91 5.63
C ILE A 355 13.88 0.46 5.29
N VAL A 356 12.71 -0.02 5.72
CA VAL A 356 12.17 -1.31 5.26
C VAL A 356 11.25 -1.08 4.06
N ASN A 357 11.46 -1.85 3.00
CA ASN A 357 10.58 -1.96 1.84
C ASN A 357 9.90 -3.34 1.87
N SER A 358 8.57 -3.36 1.96
CA SER A 358 7.74 -4.57 2.07
C SER A 358 6.49 -4.42 1.22
N HIS A 359 5.83 -5.51 0.86
CA HIS A 359 4.48 -5.41 0.30
C HIS A 359 3.41 -5.23 1.38
N TYR A 360 3.53 -5.96 2.50
CA TYR A 360 2.60 -5.88 3.62
C TYR A 360 3.12 -5.06 4.79
N ASN A 361 2.22 -4.28 5.38
CA ASN A 361 2.35 -3.64 6.70
C ASN A 361 2.26 -4.67 7.86
N PRO A 362 3.19 -4.67 8.84
CA PRO A 362 3.21 -5.59 9.97
C PRO A 362 2.00 -5.53 10.91
N TYR A 363 1.42 -4.35 11.16
CA TYR A 363 0.27 -4.26 12.08
C TYR A 363 -1.06 -4.40 11.36
N ALA A 364 -1.14 -3.99 10.09
CA ALA A 364 -2.41 -4.00 9.35
C ALA A 364 -2.73 -5.36 8.71
N HIS A 365 -1.71 -6.14 8.30
CA HIS A 365 -1.92 -7.35 7.50
C HIS A 365 -1.53 -8.66 8.19
N TYR A 366 -0.90 -8.59 9.35
CA TYR A 366 -0.65 -9.74 10.20
C TYR A 366 -1.60 -9.74 11.38
N ASP A 367 -1.97 -10.94 11.84
CA ASP A 367 -2.58 -11.10 13.14
C ASP A 367 -1.63 -10.65 14.26
N GLN A 368 -2.14 -10.63 15.50
CA GLN A 368 -1.36 -10.17 16.64
C GLN A 368 -0.06 -10.98 16.85
N ALA A 369 -0.01 -12.26 16.48
CA ALA A 369 1.18 -13.07 16.65
C ALA A 369 2.24 -12.69 15.60
N GLY A 370 1.86 -12.63 14.33
CA GLY A 370 2.76 -12.22 13.24
C GLY A 370 3.25 -10.77 13.39
N MET A 371 2.39 -9.85 13.84
CA MET A 371 2.78 -8.47 14.16
C MET A 371 3.90 -8.45 15.21
N LYS A 372 3.79 -9.27 16.27
CA LYS A 372 4.79 -9.34 17.34
C LYS A 372 6.14 -9.88 16.84
N GLU A 373 6.16 -10.80 15.88
CA GLU A 373 7.41 -11.29 15.31
C GLU A 373 8.18 -10.17 14.60
N TRP A 374 7.48 -9.33 13.81
CA TRP A 374 8.09 -8.16 13.20
C TRP A 374 8.48 -7.10 14.23
N PHE A 375 7.60 -6.79 15.17
CA PHE A 375 7.82 -5.73 16.16
C PHE A 375 8.99 -6.05 17.10
N GLU A 376 9.23 -7.32 17.41
CA GLU A 376 10.43 -7.73 18.17
C GLU A 376 11.72 -7.41 17.40
N ILE A 377 11.72 -7.51 16.06
CA ILE A 377 12.87 -7.11 15.24
C ILE A 377 13.03 -5.60 15.22
N LEU A 378 11.92 -4.84 15.18
CA LEU A 378 11.96 -3.37 15.13
C LEU A 378 12.52 -2.75 16.42
N LYS A 379 12.31 -3.42 17.55
CA LYS A 379 12.76 -2.95 18.86
C LYS A 379 14.28 -2.73 18.88
N ASP A 380 14.68 -1.49 19.20
CA ASP A 380 16.08 -1.06 19.29
C ASP A 380 16.90 -1.28 17.99
N SER A 381 16.23 -1.53 16.85
CA SER A 381 16.88 -1.79 15.56
C SER A 381 17.50 -0.56 14.91
N GLY A 382 17.00 0.63 15.27
CA GLY A 382 17.33 1.89 14.59
C GLY A 382 16.71 2.02 13.20
N ILE A 383 15.75 1.16 12.81
CA ILE A 383 14.88 1.39 11.66
C ILE A 383 13.99 2.57 11.97
N GLN A 384 13.96 3.58 11.10
CA GLN A 384 13.12 4.76 11.29
C GLN A 384 11.84 4.72 10.45
N LEU A 385 11.84 4.01 9.31
CA LEU A 385 10.75 4.03 8.36
C LEU A 385 10.47 2.63 7.80
N TRP A 386 9.20 2.23 7.80
CA TRP A 386 8.67 1.07 7.12
C TRP A 386 7.69 1.55 6.05
N MET A 387 7.94 1.19 4.79
CA MET A 387 7.07 1.54 3.67
C MET A 387 6.53 0.28 3.00
N ASN A 388 5.25 0.31 2.67
CA ASN A 388 4.59 -0.80 2.00
C ASN A 388 3.46 -0.37 1.07
N GLY A 389 2.95 -1.33 0.28
CA GLY A 389 1.80 -1.18 -0.59
C GLY A 389 0.63 -2.00 -0.06
N HIS A 390 0.05 -2.83 -0.93
CA HIS A 390 -1.06 -3.76 -0.74
C HIS A 390 -2.41 -3.11 -0.47
N THR A 391 -2.47 -2.25 0.55
CA THR A 391 -3.64 -1.41 0.72
C THR A 391 -3.57 -0.31 -0.32
N HIS A 392 -4.58 -0.20 -1.21
CA HIS A 392 -4.58 0.78 -2.29
C HIS A 392 -4.87 2.22 -1.84
N GLY A 393 -4.38 2.60 -0.66
CA GLY A 393 -4.53 3.91 -0.06
C GLY A 393 -3.20 4.38 0.52
N GLU A 394 -3.24 5.57 1.12
CA GLU A 394 -2.06 6.30 1.57
C GLU A 394 -2.23 6.71 3.04
N ASN A 395 -1.29 6.33 3.89
CA ASN A 395 -1.23 6.80 5.27
C ASN A 395 0.19 7.01 5.77
N HIS A 396 0.27 7.57 6.96
CA HIS A 396 1.45 7.70 7.76
C HIS A 396 1.02 7.49 9.22
N ASP A 397 1.53 6.43 9.83
CA ASP A 397 1.30 6.07 11.21
C ASP A 397 2.65 6.02 11.96
N TYR A 398 2.61 6.06 13.29
CA TYR A 398 3.81 6.14 14.12
C TYR A 398 3.73 5.24 15.34
N SER A 399 4.85 4.59 15.68
CA SER A 399 5.03 3.94 16.97
C SER A 399 6.09 4.63 17.80
N SER A 400 5.68 5.22 18.93
CA SER A 400 6.62 5.77 19.91
C SER A 400 7.41 4.69 20.68
N THR A 401 6.86 3.48 20.80
CA THR A 401 7.51 2.34 21.45
C THR A 401 8.70 1.85 20.64
N TYR A 402 8.51 1.69 19.32
CA TYR A 402 9.53 1.15 18.42
C TYR A 402 10.33 2.24 17.70
N LYS A 403 9.88 3.50 17.77
CA LYS A 403 10.48 4.65 17.06
C LYS A 403 10.51 4.47 15.54
N VAL A 404 9.41 3.92 15.01
CA VAL A 404 9.23 3.60 13.60
C VAL A 404 8.01 4.35 13.06
N HIS A 405 8.20 4.96 11.90
CA HIS A 405 7.14 5.48 11.05
C HIS A 405 6.69 4.39 10.07
N PHE A 406 5.38 4.18 9.95
CA PHE A 406 4.79 3.24 9.00
C PHE A 406 4.05 4.01 7.92
N VAL A 407 4.22 3.61 6.66
CA VAL A 407 3.63 4.28 5.50
C VAL A 407 3.04 3.24 4.56
N ASP A 408 1.71 3.23 4.45
CA ASP A 408 1.03 2.59 3.34
C ASP A 408 1.07 3.55 2.14
N ASN A 409 1.49 3.03 0.98
CA ASN A 409 1.70 3.71 -0.29
C ASN A 409 1.34 2.79 -1.47
N GLY A 410 0.08 2.38 -1.50
CA GLY A 410 -0.44 1.43 -2.51
C GLY A 410 -1.36 2.07 -3.54
N ALA A 411 -1.46 3.39 -3.65
CA ALA A 411 -2.25 4.05 -4.68
C ALA A 411 -1.40 4.46 -5.90
N GLY A 412 -0.50 3.58 -6.36
CA GLY A 412 0.41 3.85 -7.48
C GLY A 412 -0.24 3.81 -8.88
N GLY A 413 -1.49 3.35 -8.98
CA GLY A 413 -2.31 3.44 -10.19
C GLY A 413 -2.48 2.15 -10.99
N GLY A 414 -2.05 1.00 -10.46
CA GLY A 414 -2.25 -0.31 -11.09
C GLY A 414 -3.65 -0.85 -10.92
N ILE A 415 -4.40 -0.34 -9.95
CA ILE A 415 -5.74 -0.78 -9.56
C ILE A 415 -6.54 0.40 -9.00
N GLN A 416 -7.83 0.21 -8.69
CA GLN A 416 -8.62 1.26 -8.07
C GLN A 416 -8.08 1.63 -6.69
N LYS A 417 -7.85 2.94 -6.49
CA LYS A 417 -7.55 3.55 -5.18
C LYS A 417 -8.66 3.29 -4.17
N GLU A 418 -8.28 3.18 -2.90
CA GLU A 418 -9.14 2.88 -1.77
C GLU A 418 -8.74 3.75 -0.55
N SER A 419 -9.48 3.61 0.55
CA SER A 419 -9.05 4.20 1.82
C SER A 419 -7.88 3.42 2.40
N ALA A 420 -6.98 4.11 3.09
CA ALA A 420 -5.86 3.48 3.77
C ALA A 420 -6.32 2.53 4.89
N SER A 421 -5.42 1.64 5.31
CA SER A 421 -5.71 0.66 6.35
C SER A 421 -5.93 1.34 7.70
N GLY A 422 -6.88 0.79 8.47
CA GLY A 422 -7.09 1.21 9.85
C GLY A 422 -6.16 0.47 10.80
N ILE A 423 -5.86 1.07 11.95
CA ILE A 423 -5.08 0.42 13.02
C ILE A 423 -5.98 -0.57 13.77
N PRO A 424 -5.67 -1.88 13.77
CA PRO A 424 -6.45 -2.87 14.51
C PRO A 424 -6.39 -2.64 16.03
N GLU A 425 -7.42 -3.10 16.75
CA GLU A 425 -7.51 -2.91 18.21
C GLU A 425 -6.27 -3.43 18.96
N TYR A 426 -5.73 -4.60 18.55
CA TYR A 426 -4.54 -5.18 19.17
C TYR A 426 -3.25 -4.40 18.92
N ALA A 427 -3.22 -3.50 17.92
CA ALA A 427 -2.08 -2.64 17.59
C ALA A 427 -2.23 -1.22 18.16
N SER A 428 -3.43 -0.81 18.55
CA SER A 428 -3.76 0.56 18.99
C SER A 428 -3.01 1.07 20.25
N ALA A 429 -2.41 0.15 21.01
CA ALA A 429 -1.54 0.48 22.13
C ALA A 429 -0.12 0.88 21.67
N ASP A 430 0.33 0.35 20.55
CA ASP A 430 1.70 0.49 20.04
C ASP A 430 1.80 1.47 18.86
N VAL A 431 0.73 1.63 18.08
CA VAL A 431 0.69 2.42 16.85
C VAL A 431 -0.38 3.51 16.95
N GLU A 432 -0.04 4.70 16.47
CA GLU A 432 -0.89 5.88 16.44
C GLU A 432 -0.98 6.44 15.03
N ALA A 433 -2.18 6.81 14.60
CA ALA A 433 -2.35 7.43 13.30
C ALA A 433 -1.75 8.85 13.31
N VAL A 434 -1.03 9.21 12.24
CA VAL A 434 -0.52 10.59 12.04
C VAL A 434 -1.33 11.27 10.94
N TRP A 435 -1.43 10.62 9.79
CA TRP A 435 -2.11 11.13 8.60
C TRP A 435 -2.68 9.98 7.78
N ALA A 436 -3.85 10.17 7.18
CA ALA A 436 -4.38 9.26 6.18
C ALA A 436 -5.07 10.05 5.08
N TYR A 437 -4.82 9.67 3.83
CA TYR A 437 -5.48 10.30 2.71
C TYR A 437 -6.92 9.82 2.54
N GLY A 438 -7.79 10.67 1.97
CA GLY A 438 -9.22 10.36 1.77
C GLY A 438 -9.53 9.28 0.72
N GLY A 439 -8.52 8.60 0.16
CA GLY A 439 -8.68 7.52 -0.82
C GLY A 439 -9.26 7.95 -2.17
N GLN A 440 -9.07 9.22 -2.56
CA GLN A 440 -9.64 9.79 -3.79
C GLN A 440 -8.59 10.11 -4.87
N GLU A 441 -7.32 9.80 -4.65
CA GLU A 441 -6.24 10.10 -5.58
C GLU A 441 -5.22 8.97 -5.68
N TYR A 442 -4.39 9.09 -6.71
CA TYR A 442 -3.25 8.24 -6.98
C TYR A 442 -1.99 9.07 -6.83
N GLY A 443 -0.94 8.45 -6.32
CA GLY A 443 0.29 9.17 -6.02
C GLY A 443 1.45 8.26 -5.73
N PHE A 444 2.46 8.87 -5.14
CA PHE A 444 3.68 8.20 -4.71
C PHE A 444 4.28 8.98 -3.54
N MET A 445 5.17 8.32 -2.80
CA MET A 445 5.92 8.94 -1.71
C MET A 445 7.33 9.33 -2.16
N SER A 446 7.88 10.38 -1.57
CA SER A 446 9.32 10.67 -1.65
C SER A 446 9.92 10.81 -0.27
N VAL A 447 11.20 10.48 -0.17
CA VAL A 447 12.03 10.80 0.99
C VAL A 447 13.22 11.63 0.55
N GLU A 448 13.51 12.70 1.29
CA GLU A 448 14.74 13.49 1.16
C GLU A 448 15.47 13.43 2.50
N ALA A 449 16.76 13.10 2.50
CA ALA A 449 17.54 12.77 3.68
C ALA A 449 18.69 13.76 3.88
N SER A 450 18.89 14.11 5.14
CA SER A 450 20.06 14.82 5.65
C SER A 450 20.73 14.00 6.77
N GLU A 451 21.68 14.59 7.50
CA GLU A 451 22.33 13.93 8.63
C GLU A 451 21.37 13.69 9.80
N GLU A 452 20.47 14.64 10.08
CA GLU A 452 19.59 14.59 11.24
C GLU A 452 18.10 14.41 10.91
N TRP A 453 17.68 14.68 9.66
CA TRP A 453 16.26 14.65 9.27
C TRP A 453 15.98 13.91 7.96
N LEU A 454 14.85 13.22 7.94
CA LEU A 454 14.26 12.61 6.75
C LEU A 454 12.92 13.29 6.49
N LYS A 455 12.80 13.93 5.33
CA LYS A 455 11.59 14.59 4.87
C LYS A 455 10.76 13.59 4.06
N LEU A 456 9.70 13.08 4.65
CA LEU A 456 8.72 12.21 4.01
C LEU A 456 7.61 13.05 3.37
N GLN A 457 7.29 12.80 2.10
CA GLN A 457 6.27 13.55 1.38
C GLN A 457 5.37 12.66 0.54
N TYR A 458 4.07 12.95 0.50
CA TYR A 458 3.11 12.36 -0.44
C TYR A 458 2.80 13.32 -1.58
N HIS A 459 2.94 12.85 -2.82
CA HIS A 459 2.76 13.61 -4.04
C HIS A 459 1.64 13.03 -4.90
N THR A 460 0.82 13.93 -5.47
CA THR A 460 -0.37 13.61 -6.26
C THR A 460 -0.61 14.65 -7.35
N ALA A 461 -1.62 14.45 -8.19
CA ALA A 461 -2.06 15.42 -9.19
C ALA A 461 -2.60 16.69 -8.51
N ASP A 462 -2.21 17.87 -9.01
CA ASP A 462 -2.81 19.14 -8.60
C ASP A 462 -4.14 19.43 -9.30
N ASP A 463 -4.78 20.54 -8.91
CA ASP A 463 -6.10 20.94 -9.43
C ASP A 463 -6.08 21.41 -10.91
N SER A 464 -4.90 21.48 -11.54
CA SER A 464 -4.76 21.90 -12.95
C SER A 464 -4.84 20.73 -13.94
N TRP A 465 -4.92 19.49 -13.45
CA TRP A 465 -5.15 18.31 -14.28
C TRP A 465 -6.59 18.26 -14.82
N SER A 466 -6.72 17.84 -16.08
CA SER A 466 -8.02 17.46 -16.66
C SER A 466 -7.89 16.09 -17.31
N PHE A 467 -8.43 15.08 -16.63
CA PHE A 467 -8.41 13.69 -17.08
C PHE A 467 -9.37 13.46 -18.25
N ALA A 468 -8.95 12.62 -19.18
CA ALA A 468 -9.73 12.24 -20.35
C ALA A 468 -9.59 10.73 -20.59
N GLU A 469 -10.48 10.14 -21.38
CA GLU A 469 -10.53 8.69 -21.67
C GLU A 469 -9.17 8.06 -22.00
N SER A 470 -8.27 8.79 -22.66
CA SER A 470 -6.88 8.37 -22.83
C SER A 470 -5.89 9.38 -22.25
N PHE A 471 -4.76 8.87 -21.75
CA PHE A 471 -3.69 9.71 -21.21
C PHE A 471 -3.16 10.72 -22.25
N LYS A 472 -3.13 10.35 -23.54
CA LYS A 472 -2.73 11.27 -24.62
C LYS A 472 -3.66 12.48 -24.75
N SER A 473 -4.93 12.32 -24.39
CA SER A 473 -5.95 13.37 -24.41
C SER A 473 -6.09 14.09 -23.06
N THR A 474 -5.42 13.61 -22.01
CA THR A 474 -5.40 14.24 -20.69
C THR A 474 -4.58 15.53 -20.75
N THR A 475 -5.13 16.62 -20.21
CA THR A 475 -4.35 17.85 -19.99
C THR A 475 -3.53 17.66 -18.73
N LYS A 476 -2.21 17.61 -18.89
CA LYS A 476 -1.26 17.44 -17.77
C LYS A 476 -1.21 18.72 -16.94
N GLY A 477 -1.41 18.56 -15.64
CA GLY A 477 -1.16 19.58 -14.62
C GLY A 477 0.18 19.38 -13.92
N GLY A 478 0.34 20.02 -12.77
CA GLY A 478 1.53 19.93 -11.92
C GLY A 478 1.42 18.85 -10.82
N VAL A 479 2.38 18.89 -9.92
CA VAL A 479 2.47 18.01 -8.74
C VAL A 479 2.01 18.78 -7.51
N ALA A 480 1.10 18.20 -6.73
CA ALA A 480 0.73 18.69 -5.41
C ALA A 480 1.34 17.79 -4.32
N THR A 481 1.96 18.38 -3.32
CA THR A 481 2.36 17.69 -2.08
C THR A 481 1.26 17.86 -1.04
N LYS A 482 0.65 16.77 -0.56
CA LYS A 482 -0.49 16.82 0.38
C LYS A 482 -0.16 16.32 1.79
N HIS A 483 1.01 15.74 1.97
CA HIS A 483 1.58 15.38 3.27
C HIS A 483 3.07 15.68 3.25
N CYS A 484 3.59 16.26 4.33
CA CYS A 484 5.01 16.47 4.53
C CYS A 484 5.34 16.31 6.01
N TRP A 485 6.34 15.50 6.31
CA TRP A 485 6.74 15.21 7.68
C TRP A 485 8.26 15.10 7.80
N TYR A 486 8.83 15.80 8.76
CA TYR A 486 10.23 15.66 9.16
C TYR A 486 10.34 14.59 10.24
N ILE A 487 10.97 13.47 9.89
CA ILE A 487 11.32 12.37 10.78
C ILE A 487 12.75 12.63 11.30
N PRO A 488 13.00 12.67 12.61
CA PRO A 488 14.33 12.80 13.18
C PRO A 488 15.12 11.48 13.06
N VAL A 489 16.43 11.55 12.95
CA VAL A 489 17.31 10.38 12.78
C VAL A 489 17.24 9.38 13.94
N ASP A 490 16.80 9.83 15.12
CA ASP A 490 16.57 8.99 16.29
C ASP A 490 15.22 8.23 16.26
N GLY A 491 14.41 8.40 15.20
CA GLY A 491 13.10 7.77 15.03
C GLY A 491 12.00 8.34 15.95
N GLY A 492 12.26 9.47 16.61
CA GLY A 492 11.25 10.21 17.37
C GLY A 492 10.06 10.66 16.52
N THR A 493 9.01 11.15 17.18
CA THR A 493 7.73 11.49 16.54
C THR A 493 7.84 12.39 15.31
N GLY A 494 8.84 13.26 15.27
CA GLY A 494 8.98 14.25 14.22
C GLY A 494 7.89 15.32 14.24
N LYS A 495 7.77 16.05 13.13
CA LYS A 495 6.84 17.17 12.99
C LYS A 495 6.46 17.41 11.53
N GLU A 496 5.34 18.11 11.34
CA GLU A 496 4.92 18.56 10.01
C GLU A 496 5.92 19.55 9.41
N CYS A 497 6.05 19.54 8.09
CA CYS A 497 6.54 20.69 7.33
C CYS A 497 5.39 21.71 7.15
#